data_AF-A0A2U8FYQ8-F1
#
_entry.id   AF-A0A2U8FYQ8-F1
#
_cell.length_a   1.000
_cell.length_b   1.000
_cell.length_c   1.000
_cell.angle_alpha   90.00
_cell.angle_beta   90.00
_cell.angle_gamma   90.00
#
_symmetry.space_group_name_H-M   'P 1'
#
loop_
_entity.id
_entity.type
_entity.pdbx_description
1 polymer ?
#
loop_
_entity_poly.entity_id
_entity_poly.type
_entity_poly.pdbx_seq_one_letter_code
_entity_poly.pdbx_strand_id
1 'polypeptide(L)' 'MSDIAHTPDAPHPVLAEHERQRCEVWTRVMGYHRPVASFNIGKKGEFHERRYFIEPDREAVRA' A
#
# COMPACT_ATOMS: atom_id res chain seq x y z
N MET A 1 16.61 -13.45 -26.01
CA MET A 1 16.55 -12.89 -24.64
C MET A 1 16.97 -11.44 -24.76
N SER A 2 16.04 -10.58 -25.18
CA SER A 2 16.34 -9.18 -25.45
C SER A 2 16.23 -8.41 -24.15
N ASP A 3 17.33 -7.77 -23.76
CA ASP A 3 17.46 -6.93 -22.58
C ASP A 3 16.42 -5.80 -22.63
N ILE A 4 15.46 -5.84 -21.71
CA ILE A 4 14.55 -4.73 -21.46
C ILE A 4 15.35 -3.73 -20.62
N ALA A 5 15.95 -2.75 -21.29
CA ALA A 5 16.47 -1.56 -20.63
C ALA A 5 15.30 -0.84 -19.94
N HIS A 6 15.20 -0.99 -18.62
CA HIS A 6 14.27 -0.22 -17.81
C HIS A 6 14.81 1.20 -17.67
N THR A 7 14.30 2.13 -18.48
CA THR A 7 14.57 3.56 -18.34
C THR A 7 13.75 4.10 -17.16
N PRO A 8 14.37 4.49 -16.04
CA PRO A 8 13.66 4.73 -14.78
C PRO A 8 12.92 6.07 -14.71
N ASP A 9 12.96 6.89 -15.77
CA ASP A 9 12.56 8.31 -15.70
C ASP A 9 11.58 8.75 -16.81
N ALA A 10 10.94 7.79 -17.48
CA ALA A 10 9.83 8.13 -18.37
C ALA A 10 8.63 8.60 -17.51
N PRO A 11 8.00 9.75 -17.83
CA PRO A 11 6.85 10.23 -17.07
C PRO A 11 5.73 9.19 -17.11
N HIS A 12 5.13 8.90 -15.95
CA HIS A 12 3.97 8.01 -15.87
C HIS A 12 2.83 8.57 -16.75
N PRO A 13 2.19 7.73 -17.59
CA PRO A 13 1.12 8.19 -18.46
C PRO A 13 -0.08 8.67 -17.64
N VAL A 14 -0.55 9.88 -17.93
CA VAL A 14 -1.79 10.40 -17.35
C VAL A 14 -2.97 9.76 -18.09
N LEU A 15 -3.65 8.84 -17.42
CA LEU A 15 -4.81 8.13 -17.97
C LEU A 15 -6.12 8.90 -17.71
N ALA A 16 -7.07 8.82 -18.66
CA ALA A 16 -8.44 9.29 -18.47
C ALA A 16 -9.18 8.39 -17.46
N GLU A 17 -10.25 8.89 -16.83
CA GLU A 17 -10.89 8.19 -15.71
C GLU A 17 -11.42 6.79 -16.08
N HIS A 18 -11.98 6.63 -17.29
CA HIS A 18 -12.51 5.35 -17.76
C HIS A 18 -11.43 4.32 -18.12
N GLU A 19 -10.18 4.75 -18.27
CA GLU A 19 -9.03 3.89 -18.55
C GLU A 19 -8.35 3.42 -17.27
N ARG A 20 -8.72 3.98 -16.11
CA ARG A 20 -8.10 3.65 -14.82
C ARG A 20 -8.70 2.39 -14.24
N GLN A 21 -7.81 1.53 -13.72
CA GLN A 21 -8.19 0.42 -12.85
C GLN A 21 -8.05 0.85 -11.39
N ARG A 22 -9.05 0.52 -10.56
CA ARG A 22 -8.94 0.75 -9.11
C ARG A 22 -7.80 -0.09 -8.53
N CYS A 23 -6.92 0.56 -7.78
CA CYS A 23 -5.88 -0.12 -7.01
C CYS A 23 -6.50 -0.87 -5.84
N GLU A 24 -6.32 -2.19 -5.80
CA GLU A 24 -6.72 -2.97 -4.64
C GLU A 24 -5.71 -2.79 -3.50
N VAL A 25 -6.21 -2.42 -2.32
CA VAL A 25 -5.41 -2.35 -1.11
C VAL A 25 -5.51 -3.68 -0.37
N TRP A 26 -4.36 -4.26 -0.05
CA TRP A 26 -4.24 -5.54 0.65
C TRP A 26 -3.52 -5.35 1.98
N THR A 27 -3.97 -6.08 3.01
CA THR A 27 -3.35 -6.04 4.34
C THR A 27 -3.23 -7.44 4.91
N ARG A 28 -2.32 -7.63 5.87
CA ARG A 28 -2.21 -8.86 6.64
C ARG A 28 -3.34 -9.00 7.66
N VAL A 29 -3.99 -10.16 7.66
CA VAL A 29 -4.97 -10.60 8.66
C VAL A 29 -4.51 -11.96 9.17
N MET A 30 -4.19 -12.08 10.47
CA MET A 30 -3.78 -13.35 11.10
C MET A 30 -2.70 -14.15 10.33
N GLY A 31 -1.84 -13.48 9.57
CA GLY A 31 -0.74 -14.11 8.84
C GLY A 31 -0.86 -14.18 7.32
N TYR A 32 -2.04 -13.98 6.74
CA TYR A 32 -2.24 -13.99 5.28
C TYR A 32 -2.67 -12.64 4.73
N HIS A 33 -2.46 -12.41 3.43
CA HIS A 33 -2.89 -11.19 2.75
C HIS A 33 -4.36 -11.30 2.35
N ARG A 34 -5.14 -10.28 2.69
CA ARG A 34 -6.56 -10.17 2.36
C ARG A 34 -6.86 -8.79 1.77
N PRO A 35 -7.70 -8.66 0.74
CA PRO A 35 -8.12 -7.36 0.23
C PRO A 35 -8.92 -6.63 1.30
N VAL A 36 -8.60 -5.36 1.52
CA VAL A 36 -9.34 -4.48 2.45
C VAL A 36 -10.79 -4.32 2.00
N ALA A 37 -11.04 -4.30 0.68
CA ALA A 37 -12.39 -4.24 0.10
C ALA A 37 -13.30 -5.40 0.52
N SER A 38 -12.74 -6.55 0.94
CA SER A 38 -13.50 -7.72 1.40
C SER A 38 -14.00 -7.59 2.85
N PHE A 39 -13.66 -6.53 3.58
CA PHE A 39 -13.94 -6.45 5.01
C PHE A 39 -15.43 -6.22 5.29
N ASN A 40 -15.97 -6.99 6.24
CA ASN A 40 -17.29 -6.74 6.81
C ASN A 40 -17.23 -5.60 7.84
N ILE A 41 -18.38 -5.16 8.37
CA ILE A 41 -18.47 -4.01 9.27
C ILE A 41 -17.60 -4.19 10.51
N GLY A 42 -17.65 -5.36 11.16
CA GLY A 42 -16.82 -5.64 12.33
C GLY A 42 -15.32 -5.56 12.02
N LYS A 43 -14.89 -6.14 10.88
CA LYS A 43 -13.47 -6.12 10.50
C LYS A 43 -12.97 -4.73 10.13
N LYS A 44 -13.82 -3.87 9.58
CA LYS A 44 -13.51 -2.45 9.35
C LYS A 44 -13.26 -1.74 10.68
N GLY A 45 -14.09 -1.98 11.70
CA GLY A 45 -13.89 -1.45 13.05
C GLY A 45 -12.56 -1.88 13.64
N GLU A 46 -12.31 -3.20 13.72
CA GLU A 46 -11.03 -3.74 14.19
C GLU A 46 -9.81 -3.18 13.45
N PHE A 47 -9.95 -2.93 12.13
CA PHE A 47 -8.87 -2.38 11.32
C PHE A 47 -8.59 -0.91 11.66
N HIS A 48 -9.62 -0.09 11.86
CA HIS A 48 -9.46 1.33 12.23
C HIS A 48 -8.90 1.52 13.65
N GLU A 49 -9.07 0.56 14.53
CA GLU A 49 -8.52 0.60 15.90
C GLU A 49 -7.04 0.20 15.97
N ARG A 50 -6.44 -0.24 14.86
CA ARG A 50 -5.03 -0.63 14.81
C ARG A 50 -4.12 0.56 15.09
N ARG A 51 -3.12 0.35 15.96
CA ARG A 51 -2.04 1.30 16.21
C ARG A 51 -0.79 0.87 15.45
N TYR A 52 -0.24 1.77 14.67
CA TYR A 52 1.00 1.55 13.94
C TYR A 52 2.19 1.95 14.81
N PHE A 53 3.27 1.17 14.72
CA PHE A 53 4.54 1.58 15.26
C PHE A 53 5.09 2.73 14.42
N ILE A 54 5.54 3.79 15.10
CA ILE A 54 6.26 4.91 14.49
C ILE A 54 7.68 4.78 15.00
N GLU A 55 8.63 4.58 14.09
CA GLU A 55 10.04 4.56 14.45
C GLU A 55 10.44 5.95 14.98
N PRO A 56 11.16 6.03 16.12
CA PRO A 56 11.67 7.31 16.60
C PRO A 56 12.64 7.90 15.59
N ASP A 57 12.60 9.22 15.43
CA ASP A 57 13.51 9.91 14.53
C ASP A 57 14.96 9.60 14.89
N ARG A 58 15.82 9.43 13.89
CA ARG A 58 17.18 8.91 14.06
C ARG A 58 18.05 9.84 14.92
N GLU A 59 17.70 11.13 14.98
CA GLU A 59 18.34 12.11 15.86
C GLU A 59 17.91 12.01 17.33
N ALA A 60 16.67 11.61 17.62
CA ALA A 60 16.13 11.55 18.98
C ALA A 60 16.78 10.45 19.84
N VAL A 61 17.45 9.47 19.23
CA VAL A 61 18.13 8.35 19.90
C VAL A 61 19.60 8.67 20.24
N ARG A 62 20.14 9.82 19.77
CA ARG A 62 21.54 10.20 19.96
C ARG A 62 21.78 11.31 21.00
N ALA A 63 20.74 11.85 21.60
CA ALA A 63 20.82 12.82 22.70
C ALA A 63 20.80 12.10 24.06
#